data_AF-A0A640NZY4-F1
#
_entry.id   AF-A0A640NZY4-F1
#
_cell.length_a   1.000
_cell.length_b   1.000
_cell.length_c   1.000
_cell.angle_alpha   90.00
_cell.angle_beta   90.00
_cell.angle_gamma   90.00
#
_symmetry.space_group_name_H-M   'P 1'
#
loop_
_entity.id
_entity.type
_entity.pdbx_description
1 polymer ?
#
loop_
_entity_poly.entity_id
_entity_poly.type
_entity_poly.pdbx_seq_one_letter_code
_entity_poly.pdbx_strand_id
1 'polypeptide(L)'
;MIDAQSVSFVKIEAITTALESNFTISGWALVPALVVMGLALKKFSPLPSLFAGVVVGGAFAMLMQGQSLQAVFDYANNGYAIQTNIVEIDTLLNRGGVQSMMWTISLVLIALAFGGALETTGCLRSIINAIKSKAKTFASTQVAAVGTAFSTNLVAGDPYLSVALPGRMYSPVYRGMGYSTLNLSRGIEEGGTLMSPLIPWNAGGAFVISALGLGISGGNLENLLYIPLAFACWTAPLIGIFYAFVGWFSPKATEKEREEWKSSGAEIAKFNDDGTPVVN
;
A
#
# COMPACT_ATOMS: atom_id res chain seq x y z
N MET A 1 -17.26 -39.33 8.87
CA MET A 1 -18.29 -38.69 8.03
C MET A 1 -18.38 -37.25 8.46
N ILE A 2 -17.84 -36.34 7.66
CA ILE A 2 -17.95 -34.89 7.91
C ILE A 2 -19.35 -34.49 7.43
N ASP A 3 -20.17 -33.99 8.35
CA ASP A 3 -21.54 -33.54 8.10
C ASP A 3 -21.50 -32.25 7.27
N ALA A 4 -21.42 -32.40 5.95
CA ALA A 4 -21.17 -31.31 5.00
C ALA A 4 -22.45 -30.78 4.31
N GLN A 5 -23.64 -31.30 4.63
CA GLN A 5 -24.87 -30.98 3.89
C GLN A 5 -25.90 -30.14 4.66
N SER A 6 -25.82 -30.05 5.98
CA SER A 6 -26.79 -29.28 6.79
C SER A 6 -26.37 -27.83 7.06
N VAL A 7 -25.09 -27.48 6.86
CA VAL A 7 -24.52 -26.17 7.24
C VAL A 7 -24.63 -25.09 6.14
N SER A 8 -25.03 -25.39 4.89
CA SER A 8 -25.01 -24.38 3.82
C SER A 8 -26.36 -23.70 3.52
N PHE A 9 -27.47 -24.43 3.41
CA PHE A 9 -28.71 -23.84 2.90
C PHE A 9 -29.35 -22.82 3.87
N VAL A 10 -29.41 -23.14 5.16
CA VAL A 10 -29.96 -22.23 6.18
C VAL A 10 -29.16 -20.93 6.27
N LYS A 11 -27.82 -21.00 6.17
CA LYS A 11 -26.95 -19.82 6.16
C LYS A 11 -27.13 -19.00 4.88
N ILE A 12 -27.20 -19.66 3.72
CA ILE A 12 -27.42 -18.99 2.43
C ILE A 12 -28.76 -18.27 2.43
N GLU A 13 -29.81 -18.92 2.92
CA GLU A 13 -31.15 -18.35 3.00
C GLU A 13 -31.21 -17.16 3.97
N ALA A 14 -30.57 -17.28 5.14
CA ALA A 14 -30.45 -16.18 6.09
C ALA A 14 -29.70 -14.98 5.49
N ILE A 15 -28.57 -15.21 4.81
CA ILE A 15 -27.79 -14.14 4.16
C ILE A 15 -28.59 -13.49 3.03
N THR A 16 -29.22 -14.29 2.18
CA THR A 16 -29.98 -13.78 1.03
C THR A 16 -31.18 -12.95 1.50
N THR A 17 -31.92 -13.44 2.50
CA THR A 17 -33.06 -12.72 3.10
C THR A 17 -32.62 -11.41 3.75
N ALA A 18 -31.49 -11.41 4.46
CA ALA A 18 -30.94 -10.20 5.07
C ALA A 18 -30.50 -9.17 4.02
N LEU A 19 -29.94 -9.61 2.89
CA LEU A 19 -29.57 -8.70 1.80
C LEU A 19 -30.79 -8.16 1.06
N GLU A 20 -31.78 -9.00 0.74
CA GLU A 20 -33.02 -8.58 0.05
C GLU A 20 -33.88 -7.63 0.89
N SER A 21 -33.85 -7.77 2.22
CA SER A 21 -34.58 -6.89 3.13
C SER A 21 -33.93 -5.51 3.30
N ASN A 22 -32.62 -5.39 3.06
CA ASN A 22 -31.88 -4.13 3.28
C ASN A 22 -31.45 -3.44 1.99
N PHE A 23 -31.38 -4.15 0.86
CA PHE A 23 -30.89 -3.61 -0.40
C PHE A 23 -31.74 -4.03 -1.59
N THR A 24 -31.89 -3.11 -2.54
CA THR A 24 -32.41 -3.43 -3.87
C THR A 24 -31.27 -4.03 -4.71
N ILE A 25 -31.18 -5.36 -4.71
CA ILE A 25 -30.17 -6.09 -5.50
C ILE A 25 -30.63 -6.13 -6.96
N SER A 26 -29.86 -5.52 -7.86
CA SER A 26 -30.11 -5.54 -9.29
C SER A 26 -28.80 -5.55 -10.08
N GLY A 27 -28.85 -5.91 -11.36
CA GLY A 27 -27.68 -5.83 -12.24
C GLY A 27 -27.05 -4.44 -12.31
N TRP A 28 -27.83 -3.39 -12.04
CA TRP A 28 -27.36 -2.00 -11.94
C TRP A 28 -26.38 -1.77 -10.80
N ALA A 29 -26.39 -2.60 -9.75
CA ALA A 29 -25.44 -2.51 -8.64
C ALA A 29 -23.98 -2.76 -9.09
N LEU A 30 -23.79 -3.37 -10.27
CA LEU A 30 -22.46 -3.58 -10.85
C LEU A 30 -21.90 -2.31 -11.54
N VAL A 31 -22.72 -1.31 -11.82
CA VAL A 31 -22.31 -0.13 -12.61
C VAL A 31 -21.11 0.61 -11.99
N PRO A 32 -21.06 0.93 -10.68
CA PRO A 32 -19.89 1.58 -10.10
C PRO A 32 -18.60 0.77 -10.31
N ALA A 33 -18.66 -0.55 -10.12
CA ALA A 33 -17.51 -1.44 -10.33
C ALA A 33 -17.11 -1.52 -11.81
N LEU A 34 -18.08 -1.63 -12.73
CA LEU A 34 -17.84 -1.64 -14.17
C LEU A 34 -17.21 -0.33 -14.66
N VAL A 35 -17.60 0.81 -14.10
CA VAL A 35 -16.99 2.12 -14.42
C VAL A 35 -15.53 2.14 -14.02
N VAL A 36 -15.22 1.75 -12.78
CA VAL A 36 -13.82 1.70 -12.30
C VAL A 36 -12.99 0.72 -13.14
N MET A 37 -13.50 -0.48 -13.41
CA MET A 37 -12.81 -1.47 -14.25
C MET A 37 -12.63 -0.97 -15.68
N GLY A 38 -13.63 -0.33 -16.28
CA GLY A 38 -13.56 0.24 -17.62
C GLY A 38 -12.50 1.34 -17.72
N LEU A 39 -12.39 2.21 -16.72
CA LEU A 39 -11.36 3.24 -16.65
C LEU A 39 -9.97 2.64 -16.44
N ALA A 40 -9.84 1.61 -15.60
CA ALA A 40 -8.59 0.89 -15.38
C ALA A 40 -8.09 0.20 -16.66
N LEU A 41 -8.98 -0.48 -17.41
CA LEU A 41 -8.65 -1.12 -18.69
C LEU A 41 -8.22 -0.09 -19.75
N LYS A 42 -8.79 1.12 -19.69
CA LYS A 42 -8.39 2.26 -20.54
C LYS A 42 -7.13 2.97 -20.05
N LYS A 43 -6.46 2.47 -19.00
CA LYS A 43 -5.22 3.02 -18.43
C LYS A 43 -5.35 4.46 -17.91
N PHE A 44 -6.55 4.85 -17.45
CA PHE A 44 -6.70 6.11 -16.72
C PHE A 44 -5.96 6.04 -15.38
N SER A 45 -5.53 7.20 -14.88
CA SER A 45 -4.88 7.28 -13.57
C SER A 45 -5.79 6.70 -12.47
N PRO A 46 -5.23 5.96 -11.49
CA PRO A 46 -6.02 5.29 -10.46
C PRO A 46 -6.89 6.23 -9.64
N LEU A 47 -6.35 7.39 -9.24
CA LEU A 47 -7.04 8.34 -8.36
C LEU A 47 -8.34 8.90 -8.99
N PRO A 48 -8.32 9.47 -10.22
CA PRO A 48 -9.56 9.84 -10.92
C PRO A 48 -10.53 8.67 -11.14
N SER A 49 -10.00 7.48 -11.42
CA SER A 49 -10.82 6.30 -11.69
C SER A 49 -11.59 5.85 -10.44
N LEU A 50 -10.93 5.82 -9.28
CA LEU A 50 -11.55 5.52 -8.00
C LEU A 50 -12.56 6.61 -7.60
N PHE A 51 -12.22 7.88 -7.79
CA PHE A 51 -13.14 8.99 -7.50
C PHE A 51 -14.41 8.93 -8.36
N ALA A 52 -14.28 8.61 -9.66
CA ALA A 52 -15.44 8.36 -10.51
C ALA A 52 -16.30 7.22 -9.97
N GLY A 53 -15.69 6.14 -9.48
CA GLY A 53 -16.38 5.05 -8.80
C GLY A 53 -17.18 5.51 -7.59
N VAL A 54 -16.61 6.37 -6.74
CA VAL A 54 -17.30 6.95 -5.57
C VAL A 54 -18.50 7.80 -5.99
N VAL A 55 -18.34 8.65 -7.02
CA VAL A 55 -19.44 9.49 -7.53
C VAL A 55 -20.57 8.65 -8.11
N VAL A 56 -20.25 7.65 -8.93
CA VAL A 56 -21.25 6.74 -9.51
C VAL A 56 -21.90 5.88 -8.42
N GLY A 57 -21.15 5.42 -7.42
CA GLY A 57 -21.67 4.70 -6.26
C GLY A 57 -22.63 5.54 -5.41
N GLY A 58 -22.28 6.81 -5.16
CA GLY A 58 -23.17 7.75 -4.48
C GLY A 58 -24.45 8.04 -5.28
N ALA A 59 -24.34 8.22 -6.60
CA ALA A 59 -25.50 8.37 -7.48
C ALA A 59 -26.38 7.12 -7.46
N PHE A 60 -25.78 5.92 -7.48
CA PHE A 60 -26.51 4.66 -7.36
C PHE A 60 -27.24 4.55 -6.01
N ALA A 61 -26.59 4.90 -4.91
CA ALA A 61 -27.21 4.89 -3.58
C ALA A 61 -28.44 5.80 -3.53
N MET A 62 -28.36 7.00 -4.13
CA MET A 62 -29.49 7.92 -4.16
C MET A 62 -30.63 7.44 -5.08
N LEU A 63 -30.31 7.01 -6.30
CA LEU A 63 -31.31 6.69 -7.31
C LEU A 63 -31.95 5.32 -7.13
N MET A 64 -31.19 4.33 -6.63
CA MET A 64 -31.63 2.93 -6.58
C MET A 64 -31.84 2.41 -5.15
N GLN A 65 -31.17 2.98 -4.15
CA GLN A 65 -31.31 2.58 -2.73
C GLN A 65 -32.09 3.60 -1.89
N GLY A 66 -32.61 4.67 -2.51
CA GLY A 66 -33.41 5.70 -1.85
C GLY A 66 -32.65 6.52 -0.79
N GLN A 67 -31.32 6.53 -0.84
CA GLN A 67 -30.51 7.26 0.14
C GLN A 67 -30.50 8.76 -0.12
N SER A 68 -30.41 9.56 0.94
CA SER A 68 -30.29 11.01 0.80
C SER A 68 -28.86 11.41 0.45
N LEU A 69 -28.67 12.60 -0.14
CA LEU A 69 -27.34 13.16 -0.39
C LEU A 69 -26.53 13.28 0.92
N GLN A 70 -27.19 13.66 2.01
CA GLN A 70 -26.57 13.74 3.32
C GLN A 70 -26.04 12.37 3.79
N ALA A 71 -26.84 11.31 3.61
CA ALA A 71 -26.42 9.95 3.96
C ALA A 71 -25.20 9.51 3.14
N VAL A 72 -25.14 9.82 1.84
CA VAL A 72 -23.98 9.51 1.00
C VAL A 72 -22.70 10.18 1.51
N PHE A 73 -22.77 11.46 1.90
CA PHE A 73 -21.63 12.15 2.50
C PHE A 73 -21.26 11.58 3.87
N ASP A 74 -22.26 11.19 4.67
CA ASP A 74 -22.03 10.56 5.96
C ASP A 74 -21.32 9.20 5.79
N TYR A 75 -21.75 8.36 4.84
CA TYR A 75 -21.07 7.10 4.51
C TYR A 75 -19.65 7.32 4.02
N ALA A 76 -19.38 8.36 3.22
CA ALA A 76 -18.03 8.69 2.80
C ALA A 76 -17.13 9.10 3.97
N ASN A 77 -17.66 9.87 4.92
CA ASN A 77 -16.89 10.37 6.07
C ASN A 77 -16.74 9.32 7.17
N ASN A 78 -17.85 8.77 7.66
CA ASN A 78 -17.92 7.90 8.83
C ASN A 78 -17.90 6.41 8.48
N GLY A 79 -18.31 6.05 7.26
CA GLY A 79 -18.50 4.66 6.83
C GLY A 79 -19.96 4.24 6.86
N TYR A 80 -20.26 3.13 6.17
CA TYR A 80 -21.60 2.53 6.21
C TYR A 80 -21.71 1.61 7.43
N ALA A 81 -22.88 1.60 8.07
CA ALA A 81 -23.15 0.78 9.25
C ALA A 81 -24.54 0.12 9.17
N ILE A 82 -24.59 -1.19 9.40
CA ILE A 82 -25.78 -2.04 9.44
C ILE A 82 -25.61 -3.10 10.54
N GLN A 83 -26.74 -3.53 11.12
CA GLN A 83 -26.81 -4.64 12.07
C GLN A 83 -27.86 -5.64 11.58
N THR A 84 -27.40 -6.75 10.99
CA THR A 84 -28.28 -7.81 10.46
C THR A 84 -28.35 -9.03 11.38
N ASN A 85 -27.64 -9.02 12.51
CA ASN A 85 -27.43 -10.17 13.41
C ASN A 85 -26.74 -11.37 12.73
N ILE A 86 -26.15 -11.16 11.56
CA ILE A 86 -25.36 -12.14 10.82
C ILE A 86 -23.96 -11.57 10.71
N VAL A 87 -23.04 -12.12 11.51
CA VAL A 87 -21.67 -11.60 11.69
C VAL A 87 -20.95 -11.44 10.35
N GLU A 88 -21.16 -12.38 9.42
CA GLU A 88 -20.56 -12.37 8.10
C GLU A 88 -21.01 -11.18 7.25
N ILE A 89 -22.29 -10.79 7.33
CA ILE A 89 -22.85 -9.64 6.59
C ILE A 89 -22.40 -8.34 7.23
N ASP A 90 -22.50 -8.25 8.56
CA ASP A 90 -22.07 -7.08 9.31
C ASP A 90 -20.59 -6.79 9.05
N THR A 91 -19.74 -7.82 9.02
CA THR A 91 -18.29 -7.66 8.71
C THR A 91 -18.04 -7.23 7.26
N LEU A 92 -18.88 -7.70 6.32
CA LEU A 92 -18.70 -7.39 4.90
C LEU A 92 -19.14 -5.96 4.57
N LEU A 93 -20.29 -5.54 5.09
CA LEU A 93 -20.96 -4.29 4.75
C LEU A 93 -20.52 -3.12 5.64
N ASN A 94 -20.13 -3.37 6.89
CA ASN A 94 -19.62 -2.32 7.78
C ASN A 94 -18.17 -2.00 7.42
N ARG A 95 -18.02 -1.06 6.49
CA ARG A 95 -16.72 -0.54 6.05
C ARG A 95 -16.53 0.88 6.56
N GLY A 96 -15.29 1.21 6.91
CA GLY A 96 -14.93 2.53 7.40
C GLY A 96 -14.94 3.60 6.29
N GLY A 97 -15.13 4.85 6.69
CA GLY A 97 -14.98 6.03 5.83
C GLY A 97 -13.64 6.74 6.04
N VAL A 98 -13.55 8.00 5.61
CA VAL A 98 -12.36 8.86 5.80
C VAL A 98 -11.89 8.87 7.26
N GLN A 99 -12.81 8.93 8.24
CA GLN A 99 -12.48 8.93 9.66
C GLN A 99 -11.68 7.69 10.08
N SER A 100 -12.02 6.51 9.54
CA SER A 100 -11.30 5.27 9.83
C SER A 100 -9.85 5.27 9.29
N MET A 101 -9.58 6.09 8.27
CA MET A 101 -8.28 6.24 7.63
C MET A 101 -7.49 7.45 8.16
N MET A 102 -8.06 8.26 9.07
CA MET A 102 -7.42 9.49 9.54
C MET A 102 -6.09 9.25 10.25
N TRP A 103 -5.96 8.11 10.95
CA TRP A 103 -4.68 7.69 11.53
C TRP A 103 -3.60 7.56 10.46
N THR A 104 -3.88 6.79 9.41
CA THR A 104 -3.00 6.59 8.26
C THR A 104 -2.67 7.90 7.55
N ILE A 105 -3.67 8.75 7.29
CA ILE A 105 -3.48 10.05 6.65
C ILE A 105 -2.55 10.93 7.50
N SER A 106 -2.74 10.95 8.82
CA SER A 106 -1.92 11.73 9.75
C SER A 106 -0.46 11.26 9.75
N LEU A 107 -0.23 9.94 9.74
CA LEU A 107 1.12 9.38 9.64
C LEU A 107 1.81 9.78 8.33
N VAL A 108 1.10 9.75 7.20
CA VAL A 108 1.64 10.21 5.92
C VAL A 108 2.00 11.70 5.98
N LEU A 109 1.14 12.54 6.53
CA LEU A 109 1.42 13.98 6.67
C LEU A 109 2.63 14.24 7.57
N ILE A 110 2.73 13.55 8.71
CA ILE A 110 3.89 13.63 9.61
C ILE A 110 5.15 13.13 8.92
N ALA A 111 5.10 12.02 8.19
CA ALA A 111 6.23 11.48 7.44
C ALA A 111 6.73 12.47 6.37
N LEU A 112 5.81 13.13 5.66
CA LEU A 112 6.12 14.17 4.68
C LEU A 112 6.71 15.40 5.35
N ALA A 113 6.15 15.86 6.47
CA ALA A 113 6.68 16.98 7.24
C ALA A 113 8.08 16.67 7.79
N PHE A 114 8.27 15.50 8.37
CA PHE A 114 9.55 15.02 8.89
C PHE A 114 10.60 14.88 7.79
N GLY A 115 10.22 14.31 6.63
CA GLY A 115 11.11 14.25 5.47
C GLY A 115 11.54 15.64 4.99
N GLY A 116 10.64 16.62 5.01
CA GLY A 116 10.98 18.02 4.66
C GLY A 116 11.87 18.70 5.70
N ALA A 117 11.66 18.40 6.98
CA ALA A 117 12.52 18.88 8.06
C ALA A 117 13.94 18.31 7.92
N LEU A 118 14.09 17.00 7.69
CA LEU A 118 15.39 16.34 7.49
C LEU A 118 16.16 16.88 6.27
N GLU A 119 15.43 17.25 5.21
CA GLU A 119 15.98 17.86 4.01
C GLU A 119 16.51 19.27 4.32
N THR A 120 15.71 20.10 5.00
CA THR A 120 16.08 21.47 5.34
C THR A 120 17.23 21.54 6.35
N THR A 121 17.30 20.59 7.29
CA THR A 121 18.39 20.54 8.30
C THR A 121 19.68 19.92 7.78
N GLY A 122 19.69 19.39 6.55
CA GLY A 122 20.84 18.68 6.00
C GLY A 122 21.09 17.29 6.61
N CYS A 123 20.23 16.82 7.52
CA CYS A 123 20.32 15.45 8.07
C CYS A 123 20.21 14.39 6.97
N LEU A 124 19.40 14.67 5.93
CA LEU A 124 19.27 13.80 4.76
C LEU A 124 20.61 13.56 4.06
N ARG A 125 21.45 14.60 3.98
CA ARG A 125 22.81 14.51 3.40
C ARG A 125 23.72 13.59 4.21
N SER A 126 23.68 13.67 5.53
CA SER A 126 24.43 12.77 6.42
C SER A 126 23.98 11.31 6.26
N ILE A 127 22.67 11.08 6.14
CA ILE A 127 22.09 9.76 5.89
C ILE A 127 22.56 9.22 4.53
N ILE A 128 22.48 10.03 3.47
CA ILE A 128 22.95 9.68 2.12
C ILE A 128 24.43 9.28 2.16
N ASN A 129 25.26 10.05 2.86
CA ASN A 129 26.69 9.78 3.00
C ASN A 129 26.95 8.47 3.74
N ALA A 130 26.22 8.21 4.84
CA ALA A 130 26.32 6.98 5.60
C ALA A 130 25.92 5.75 4.76
N ILE A 131 24.81 5.84 4.03
CA ILE A 131 24.35 4.79 3.10
C ILE A 131 25.43 4.52 2.05
N LYS A 132 25.91 5.56 1.35
CA LYS A 132 26.89 5.42 0.27
C LYS A 132 28.25 4.92 0.74
N SER A 133 28.68 5.24 1.97
CA SER A 133 29.91 4.71 2.54
C SER A 133 29.94 3.17 2.53
N LYS A 134 28.76 2.53 2.62
CA LYS A 134 28.57 1.09 2.59
C LYS A 134 28.05 0.57 1.26
N ALA A 135 27.26 1.37 0.53
CA ALA A 135 26.56 0.98 -0.69
C ALA A 135 27.07 1.74 -1.93
N LYS A 136 28.22 1.29 -2.47
CA LYS A 136 28.90 1.95 -3.60
C LYS A 136 28.25 1.65 -4.97
N THR A 137 27.72 0.44 -5.15
CA THR A 137 27.13 -0.04 -6.41
C THR A 137 25.61 0.09 -6.43
N PHE A 138 25.00 0.09 -7.62
CA PHE A 138 23.54 0.13 -7.76
C PHE A 138 22.86 -1.02 -7.00
N ALA A 139 23.38 -2.25 -7.15
CA ALA A 139 22.89 -3.41 -6.43
C ALA A 139 22.91 -3.21 -4.91
N SER A 140 24.01 -2.70 -4.36
CA SER A 140 24.11 -2.42 -2.93
C SER A 140 23.15 -1.31 -2.47
N THR A 141 22.89 -0.31 -3.32
CA THR A 141 21.89 0.74 -3.05
C THR A 141 20.46 0.18 -3.10
N GLN A 142 20.16 -0.76 -4.01
CA GLN A 142 18.88 -1.45 -4.05
C GLN A 142 18.64 -2.27 -2.79
N VAL A 143 19.62 -3.09 -2.39
CA VAL A 143 19.55 -3.88 -1.15
C VAL A 143 19.34 -2.99 0.06
N ALA A 144 20.07 -1.87 0.14
CA ALA A 144 19.92 -0.91 1.24
C ALA A 144 18.52 -0.28 1.26
N ALA A 145 17.97 0.10 0.11
CA ALA A 145 16.62 0.67 0.01
C ALA A 145 15.53 -0.34 0.44
N VAL A 146 15.57 -1.56 -0.10
CA VAL A 146 14.65 -2.66 0.26
C VAL A 146 14.75 -2.97 1.75
N GLY A 147 15.96 -3.14 2.27
CA GLY A 147 16.21 -3.45 3.68
C GLY A 147 15.80 -2.31 4.62
N THR A 148 15.97 -1.06 4.21
CA THR A 148 15.51 0.10 4.98
C THR A 148 13.99 0.14 5.03
N ALA A 149 13.30 -0.04 3.89
CA ALA A 149 11.84 -0.13 3.84
C ALA A 149 11.32 -1.25 4.75
N PHE A 150 11.91 -2.45 4.66
CA PHE A 150 11.55 -3.56 5.54
C PHE A 150 11.78 -3.23 7.03
N SER A 151 12.95 -2.70 7.38
CA SER A 151 13.28 -2.37 8.78
C SER A 151 12.36 -1.30 9.34
N THR A 152 12.07 -0.25 8.56
CA THR A 152 11.12 0.79 8.95
C THR A 152 9.74 0.18 9.15
N ASN A 153 9.30 -0.72 8.27
CA ASN A 153 8.00 -1.36 8.40
C ASN A 153 7.92 -2.25 9.65
N LEU A 154 8.96 -3.02 9.91
CA LEU A 154 9.06 -3.92 11.06
C LEU A 154 9.00 -3.16 12.38
N VAL A 155 9.69 -2.01 12.47
CA VAL A 155 9.75 -1.20 13.69
C VAL A 155 8.50 -0.33 13.86
N ALA A 156 8.04 0.31 12.79
CA ALA A 156 6.93 1.26 12.86
C ALA A 156 5.55 0.60 12.81
N GLY A 157 5.45 -0.62 12.26
CA GLY A 157 4.15 -1.29 12.05
C GLY A 157 3.26 -0.61 11.01
N ASP A 158 3.79 0.32 10.22
CA ASP A 158 3.04 1.11 9.24
C ASP A 158 3.68 1.04 7.84
N PRO A 159 2.96 0.49 6.83
CA PRO A 159 3.50 0.34 5.48
C PRO A 159 3.69 1.68 4.78
N TYR A 160 2.89 2.71 5.08
CA TYR A 160 3.00 4.01 4.42
C TYR A 160 4.28 4.73 4.83
N LEU A 161 4.62 4.70 6.12
CA LEU A 161 5.89 5.24 6.61
C LEU A 161 7.08 4.47 6.01
N SER A 162 6.95 3.16 5.86
CA SER A 162 7.98 2.30 5.28
C SER A 162 8.28 2.56 3.80
N VAL A 163 7.34 3.16 3.08
CA VAL A 163 7.52 3.55 1.67
C VAL A 163 7.95 5.01 1.58
N ALA A 164 7.28 5.91 2.31
CA ALA A 164 7.49 7.35 2.21
C ALA A 164 8.90 7.78 2.67
N LEU A 165 9.35 7.28 3.82
CA LEU A 165 10.63 7.70 4.40
C LEU A 165 11.83 7.22 3.56
N PRO A 166 11.97 5.91 3.24
CA PRO A 166 13.04 5.43 2.35
C PRO A 166 12.93 6.01 0.94
N GLY A 167 11.71 6.20 0.42
CA GLY A 167 11.49 6.87 -0.87
C GLY A 167 12.18 8.24 -0.92
N ARG A 168 12.06 9.05 0.14
CA ARG A 168 12.75 10.35 0.22
C ARG A 168 14.26 10.21 0.44
N MET A 169 14.70 9.29 1.32
CA MET A 169 16.12 9.07 1.61
C MET A 169 16.93 8.62 0.39
N TYR A 170 16.37 7.74 -0.43
CA TYR A 170 17.09 7.11 -1.53
C TYR A 170 16.87 7.77 -2.89
N SER A 171 15.79 8.56 -3.08
CA SER A 171 15.52 9.22 -4.38
C SER A 171 16.72 10.02 -4.92
N PRO A 172 17.39 10.88 -4.12
CA PRO A 172 18.56 11.64 -4.61
C PRO A 172 19.73 10.74 -5.03
N VAL A 173 19.90 9.59 -4.35
CA VAL A 173 20.97 8.63 -4.62
C VAL A 173 20.77 7.95 -5.97
N TYR A 174 19.56 7.49 -6.26
CA TYR A 174 19.24 6.83 -7.54
C TYR A 174 19.41 7.79 -8.72
N ARG A 175 18.91 9.03 -8.56
CA ARG A 175 19.07 10.09 -9.57
C ARG A 175 20.55 10.38 -9.85
N GLY A 176 21.35 10.54 -8.80
CA GLY A 176 22.78 10.81 -8.96
C GLY A 176 23.54 9.65 -9.62
N MET A 177 23.11 8.40 -9.40
CA MET A 177 23.68 7.22 -10.05
C MET A 177 23.19 7.05 -11.50
N GLY A 178 22.29 7.92 -11.96
CA GLY A 178 21.73 7.88 -13.31
C GLY A 178 20.71 6.76 -13.54
N TYR A 179 20.12 6.21 -12.47
CA TYR A 179 19.07 5.19 -12.55
C TYR A 179 17.69 5.82 -12.43
N SER A 180 16.70 5.26 -13.12
CA SER A 180 15.31 5.68 -12.99
C SER A 180 14.82 5.48 -11.55
N THR A 181 14.04 6.43 -11.04
CA THR A 181 13.38 6.32 -9.72
C THR A 181 12.32 5.22 -9.69
N LEU A 182 11.96 4.65 -10.85
CA LEU A 182 11.14 3.44 -10.92
C LEU A 182 11.78 2.25 -10.19
N ASN A 183 13.12 2.13 -10.24
CA ASN A 183 13.84 1.08 -9.51
C ASN A 183 13.67 1.22 -8.00
N LEU A 184 13.72 2.46 -7.51
CA LEU A 184 13.49 2.77 -6.11
C LEU A 184 12.04 2.48 -5.73
N SER A 185 11.08 2.92 -6.55
CA SER A 185 9.65 2.64 -6.33
C SER A 185 9.38 1.14 -6.22
N ARG A 186 10.01 0.31 -7.06
CA ARG A 186 9.92 -1.15 -6.94
C ARG A 186 10.54 -1.65 -5.64
N GLY A 187 11.75 -1.19 -5.30
CA GLY A 187 12.45 -1.67 -4.12
C GLY A 187 11.75 -1.35 -2.80
N ILE A 188 11.18 -0.15 -2.67
CA ILE A 188 10.40 0.23 -1.47
C ILE A 188 9.05 -0.49 -1.41
N GLU A 189 8.45 -0.83 -2.55
CA GLU A 189 7.22 -1.63 -2.60
C GLU A 189 7.49 -3.08 -2.18
N GLU A 190 8.59 -3.66 -2.65
CA GLU A 190 9.04 -5.01 -2.29
C GLU A 190 9.46 -5.11 -0.82
N GLY A 191 10.17 -4.11 -0.30
CA GLY A 191 10.64 -4.09 1.09
C GLY A 191 9.59 -3.60 2.09
N GLY A 192 8.70 -2.69 1.68
CA GLY A 192 7.66 -2.11 2.51
C GLY A 192 6.34 -2.87 2.37
N THR A 193 5.62 -2.60 1.29
CA THR A 193 4.24 -3.08 1.08
C THR A 193 4.13 -4.60 1.06
N LEU A 194 4.96 -5.31 0.30
CA LEU A 194 4.91 -6.77 0.23
C LEU A 194 5.34 -7.46 1.53
N MET A 195 6.07 -6.77 2.39
CA MET A 195 6.48 -7.28 3.70
C MET A 195 5.47 -6.99 4.81
N SER A 196 4.56 -6.05 4.60
CA SER A 196 3.54 -5.67 5.59
C SER A 196 2.69 -6.85 6.09
N PRO A 197 2.22 -7.78 5.23
CA PRO A 197 1.52 -8.97 5.68
C PRO A 197 2.32 -9.88 6.61
N LEU A 198 3.66 -9.82 6.56
CA LEU A 198 4.53 -10.70 7.33
C LEU A 198 4.78 -10.21 8.76
N ILE A 199 4.36 -8.99 9.09
CA ILE A 199 4.62 -8.34 10.36
C ILE A 199 3.33 -8.42 11.20
N PRO A 200 3.24 -9.27 12.23
CA PRO A 200 1.98 -9.53 12.95
C PRO A 200 1.35 -8.30 13.61
N TRP A 201 2.18 -7.34 14.00
CA TRP A 201 1.76 -6.08 14.64
C TRP A 201 1.59 -4.93 13.65
N ASN A 202 1.68 -5.21 12.34
CA ASN A 202 1.35 -4.27 11.28
C ASN A 202 -0.11 -4.44 10.85
N ALA A 203 -0.75 -3.38 10.34
CA ALA A 203 -2.10 -3.43 9.77
C ALA A 203 -2.30 -4.57 8.74
N GLY A 204 -1.33 -4.80 7.86
CA GLY A 204 -1.37 -5.89 6.88
C GLY A 204 -1.33 -7.27 7.52
N GLY A 205 -0.45 -7.48 8.49
CA GLY A 205 -0.38 -8.74 9.25
C GLY A 205 -1.63 -8.97 10.10
N ALA A 206 -2.13 -7.94 10.77
CA ALA A 206 -3.38 -7.99 11.52
C ALA A 206 -4.56 -8.38 10.61
N PHE A 207 -4.64 -7.81 9.41
CA PHE A 207 -5.66 -8.17 8.43
C PHE A 207 -5.57 -9.64 8.02
N VAL A 208 -4.39 -10.16 7.69
CA VAL A 208 -4.21 -11.58 7.29
C VAL A 208 -4.60 -12.51 8.42
N ILE A 209 -4.18 -12.19 9.64
CA ILE A 209 -4.48 -12.97 10.85
C ILE A 209 -5.99 -13.00 11.08
N SER A 210 -6.68 -11.86 11.03
CA SER A 210 -8.13 -11.80 11.18
C SER A 210 -8.87 -12.51 10.04
N ALA A 211 -8.45 -12.31 8.78
CA ALA A 211 -9.10 -12.89 7.61
C ALA A 211 -8.99 -14.41 7.57
N LEU A 212 -7.89 -14.97 8.07
CA LEU A 212 -7.67 -16.42 8.16
C LEU A 212 -8.20 -17.01 9.48
N GLY A 213 -8.80 -16.22 10.37
CA GLY A 213 -9.30 -16.67 11.66
C GLY A 213 -8.19 -17.15 12.61
N LEU A 214 -6.97 -16.66 12.42
CA LEU A 214 -5.80 -17.03 13.20
C LEU A 214 -5.81 -16.24 14.52
N GLY A 215 -5.81 -16.94 15.66
CA GLY A 215 -5.77 -16.30 16.97
C GLY A 215 -4.33 -16.09 17.44
N ILE A 216 -3.88 -14.84 17.61
CA ILE A 216 -2.57 -14.57 18.24
C ILE A 216 -2.66 -14.65 19.79
N SER A 217 -3.86 -14.63 20.36
CA SER A 217 -4.04 -14.68 21.80
C SER A 217 -3.71 -16.07 22.36
N GLY A 218 -2.76 -16.15 23.28
CA GLY A 218 -2.45 -17.37 24.04
C GLY A 218 -1.12 -18.05 23.71
N GLY A 219 -0.24 -17.44 22.90
CA GLY A 219 1.10 -17.98 22.64
C GLY A 219 1.19 -19.06 21.55
N ASN A 220 0.12 -19.27 20.77
CA ASN A 220 0.10 -20.19 19.63
C ASN A 220 0.89 -19.62 18.45
N LEU A 221 2.23 -19.73 18.49
CA LEU A 221 3.12 -19.36 17.38
C LEU A 221 2.84 -20.15 16.09
N GLU A 222 2.13 -21.28 16.17
CA GLU A 222 1.67 -22.05 15.01
C GLU A 222 0.82 -21.20 14.05
N ASN A 223 0.07 -20.25 14.58
CA ASN A 223 -0.73 -19.31 13.79
C ASN A 223 0.13 -18.29 13.01
N LEU A 224 1.44 -18.23 13.25
CA LEU A 224 2.38 -17.42 12.47
C LEU A 224 3.08 -18.24 11.36
N LEU A 225 2.76 -19.52 11.19
CA LEU A 225 3.31 -20.35 10.11
C LEU A 225 2.95 -19.85 8.71
N TYR A 226 1.93 -19.00 8.56
CA TYR A 226 1.66 -18.37 7.28
C TYR A 226 2.80 -17.45 6.83
N ILE A 227 3.57 -16.87 7.75
CA ILE A 227 4.67 -15.94 7.44
C ILE A 227 5.74 -16.61 6.57
N PRO A 228 6.36 -17.75 6.97
CA PRO A 228 7.31 -18.44 6.10
C PRO A 228 6.66 -19.01 4.82
N LEU A 229 5.37 -19.31 4.85
CA LEU A 229 4.62 -19.86 3.70
C LEU A 229 4.14 -18.79 2.70
N ALA A 230 4.26 -17.50 3.04
CA ALA A 230 3.92 -16.39 2.17
C ALA A 230 4.99 -16.18 1.08
N PHE A 231 5.17 -17.19 0.21
CA PHE A 231 6.26 -17.25 -0.76
C PHE A 231 6.34 -16.03 -1.67
N ALA A 232 5.21 -15.45 -2.08
CA ALA A 232 5.21 -14.25 -2.91
C ALA A 232 5.85 -13.05 -2.20
N CYS A 233 5.64 -12.92 -0.89
CA CYS A 233 6.19 -11.82 -0.10
C CYS A 233 7.72 -11.96 0.04
N TRP A 234 8.24 -13.18 0.18
CA TRP A 234 9.67 -13.43 0.26
C TRP A 234 10.37 -13.42 -1.09
N THR A 235 9.77 -14.01 -2.11
CA THR A 235 10.42 -14.18 -3.43
C THR A 235 10.51 -12.86 -4.20
N ALA A 236 9.52 -11.96 -4.06
CA ALA A 236 9.53 -10.68 -4.75
C ALA A 236 10.79 -9.81 -4.49
N PRO A 237 11.16 -9.47 -3.24
CA PRO A 237 12.39 -8.71 -2.99
C PRO A 237 13.65 -9.50 -3.32
N LEU A 238 13.65 -10.82 -3.19
CA LEU A 238 14.80 -11.65 -3.59
C LEU A 238 15.04 -11.55 -5.10
N ILE A 239 13.98 -11.62 -5.90
CA ILE A 239 14.04 -11.45 -7.36
C ILE A 239 14.43 -10.00 -7.71
N GLY A 240 13.85 -9.00 -7.05
CA GLY A 240 14.16 -7.59 -7.28
C GLY A 240 15.62 -7.24 -6.96
N ILE A 241 16.17 -7.81 -5.88
CA ILE A 241 17.59 -7.70 -5.51
C ILE A 241 18.46 -8.43 -6.54
N PHE A 242 18.09 -9.65 -6.94
CA PHE A 242 18.81 -10.40 -7.96
C PHE A 242 18.90 -9.63 -9.28
N TYR A 243 17.80 -9.04 -9.73
CA TYR A 243 17.75 -8.15 -10.89
C TYR A 243 18.71 -6.97 -10.78
N ALA A 244 18.84 -6.37 -9.60
CA ALA A 244 19.80 -5.28 -9.39
C ALA A 244 21.27 -5.74 -9.46
N PHE A 245 21.59 -6.97 -9.06
CA PHE A 245 22.93 -7.55 -9.21
C PHE A 245 23.26 -7.89 -10.67
N VAL A 246 22.32 -8.47 -11.41
CA VAL A 246 22.51 -8.86 -12.82
C VAL A 246 22.35 -7.67 -13.78
N GLY A 247 21.73 -6.58 -13.32
CA GLY A 247 21.40 -5.41 -14.14
C GLY A 247 20.17 -5.60 -15.03
N TRP A 248 19.43 -6.69 -14.85
CA TRP A 248 18.19 -6.95 -15.58
C TRP A 248 17.04 -6.15 -15.00
N PHE A 249 16.13 -5.67 -15.85
CA PHE A 249 14.97 -4.86 -15.42
C PHE A 249 15.35 -3.70 -14.49
N SER A 250 16.55 -3.13 -14.68
CA SER A 250 17.09 -1.99 -13.93
C SER A 250 17.27 -0.79 -14.85
N PRO A 251 16.16 -0.15 -15.31
CA PRO A 251 16.23 0.94 -16.28
C PRO A 251 17.09 2.10 -15.77
N LYS A 252 17.96 2.60 -16.65
CA LYS A 252 18.64 3.88 -16.46
C LYS A 252 17.65 5.02 -16.69
N ALA A 253 17.95 6.17 -16.10
CA ALA A 253 17.13 7.37 -16.23
C ALA A 253 17.08 7.82 -17.70
N THR A 254 15.87 7.92 -18.23
CA THR A 254 15.60 8.48 -19.57
C THR A 254 15.91 9.98 -19.61
N GLU A 255 16.10 10.54 -20.81
CA GLU A 255 16.35 11.98 -20.93
C GLU A 255 15.17 12.80 -20.39
N LYS A 256 13.94 12.34 -20.67
CA LYS A 256 12.72 12.95 -20.14
C LYS A 256 12.70 12.98 -18.60
N GLU A 257 13.05 11.88 -17.93
CA GLU A 257 13.15 11.87 -16.47
C GLU A 257 14.22 12.84 -15.96
N ARG A 258 15.37 12.93 -16.64
CA ARG A 258 16.44 13.86 -16.27
C ARG A 258 16.03 15.32 -16.45
N GLU A 259 15.31 15.64 -17.50
CA GLU A 259 14.71 16.96 -17.74
C GLU A 259 13.67 17.29 -16.68
N GLU A 260 12.78 16.35 -16.36
CA GLU A 260 11.79 16.50 -15.29
C GLU A 260 12.46 16.83 -13.96
N TRP A 261 13.49 16.08 -13.55
CA TRP A 261 14.22 16.33 -12.31
C TRP A 261 14.88 17.72 -12.27
N LYS A 262 15.45 18.16 -13.40
CA LYS A 262 16.03 19.51 -13.51
C LYS A 262 14.94 20.59 -13.39
N SER A 263 13.82 20.41 -14.11
CA SER A 263 12.72 21.38 -14.12
C SER A 263 12.01 21.49 -12.77
N SER A 264 11.91 20.40 -12.02
CA SER A 264 11.26 20.36 -10.72
C SER A 264 12.19 20.75 -9.56
N GLY A 265 13.47 21.04 -9.82
CA GLY A 265 14.47 21.28 -8.78
C GLY A 265 14.70 20.06 -7.86
N ALA A 266 14.49 18.85 -8.37
CA ALA A 266 14.64 17.64 -7.57
C ALA A 266 16.07 17.48 -7.07
N GLU A 267 16.25 17.09 -5.80
CA GLU A 267 17.58 16.84 -5.26
C GLU A 267 18.24 15.65 -5.98
N ILE A 268 19.49 15.86 -6.43
CA ILE A 268 20.34 14.87 -7.09
C ILE A 268 21.62 14.79 -6.28
N ALA A 269 21.92 13.61 -5.73
CA ALA A 269 23.16 13.39 -5.01
C ALA A 269 24.35 13.53 -5.97
N LYS A 270 25.34 14.33 -5.60
CA LYS A 270 26.60 14.48 -6.36
C LYS A 270 27.61 13.44 -5.87
N PHE A 271 28.33 12.84 -6.81
CA PHE A 271 29.32 11.81 -6.55
C PHE A 271 30.69 12.20 -7.12
N ASN A 272 31.75 11.83 -6.41
CA ASN A 272 33.12 11.85 -6.93
C ASN A 272 33.30 10.71 -7.95
N ASP A 273 34.37 10.77 -8.75
CA ASP A 273 34.66 9.77 -9.79
C ASP A 273 34.85 8.34 -9.23
N ASP A 274 35.19 8.22 -7.95
CA ASP A 274 35.32 6.95 -7.22
C ASP A 274 33.98 6.44 -6.62
N GLY A 275 32.88 7.16 -6.86
CA GLY A 275 31.54 6.85 -6.36
C GLY A 275 31.27 7.27 -4.91
N THR A 276 32.20 7.97 -4.26
CA THR A 276 32.00 8.55 -2.92
C THR A 276 31.14 9.82 -2.99
N PRO A 277 30.45 10.21 -1.90
CA PRO A 277 29.65 11.43 -1.89
C PRO A 277 30.52 12.69 -2.02
N VAL A 278 30.06 13.68 -2.79
CA VAL A 278 30.69 15.02 -2.79
C VAL A 278 30.31 15.73 -1.50
N VAL A 279 31.27 15.90 -0.60
CA VAL A 279 31.10 16.64 0.65
C VAL A 279 31.34 18.12 0.37
N ASN A 280 30.31 18.82 -0.10
CA ASN A 280 30.21 20.28 -0.03
C ASN A 280 29.06 20.65 0.90
#